data_AF-A0A535H3V4-F1
#
_entry.id   AF-A0A535H3V4-F1
#
_cell.length_a   1.000
_cell.length_b   1.000
_cell.length_c   1.000
_cell.angle_alpha   90.00
_cell.angle_beta   90.00
_cell.angle_gamma   90.00
#
_symmetry.space_group_name_H-M   'P 1'
#
loop_
_entity.id
_entity.type
_entity.pdbx_description
1 polymer ?
#
loop_
_entity_poly.entity_id
_entity_poly.type
_entity_poly.pdbx_seq_one_letter_code
_entity_poly.pdbx_strand_id
1 'polypeptide(L)' 'RIFAQDRPILESQRPELLPLDLQAELHLRSDRTAIAYRRWLRQLGVRTGAA' A
#
# COMPACT_ATOMS: atom_id res chain seq x y z
N ARG A 1 18.91 -9.58 -6.61
CA ARG A 1 19.34 -9.22 -5.24
C ARG A 1 18.35 -8.29 -4.56
N ILE A 2 17.86 -7.22 -5.19
CA ILE A 2 16.92 -6.24 -4.58
C ILE A 2 15.59 -6.89 -4.17
N PHE A 3 14.89 -7.59 -5.08
CA PHE A 3 13.60 -8.24 -4.77
C PHE A 3 13.65 -9.27 -3.63
N ALA A 4 14.80 -9.88 -3.37
CA ALA A 4 14.96 -10.82 -2.26
C ALA A 4 14.99 -10.10 -0.90
N GLN A 5 15.33 -8.82 -0.88
CA GLN A 5 15.33 -7.99 0.33
C GLN A 5 13.90 -7.52 0.66
N ASP A 6 13.10 -7.20 -0.36
CA ASP A 6 11.72 -6.71 -0.16
C ASP A 6 10.75 -7.84 0.21
N ARG A 7 11.02 -9.06 -0.25
CA ARG A 7 10.18 -10.25 -0.01
C ARG A 7 9.78 -10.46 1.47
N PRO A 8 10.72 -10.55 2.44
CA PRO A 8 10.34 -10.78 3.83
C PRO A 8 9.47 -9.65 4.41
N ILE A 9 9.68 -8.40 3.96
CA ILE A 9 8.84 -7.27 4.38
C ILE A 9 7.44 -7.46 3.83
N LEU A 10 7.29 -7.68 2.52
CA LEU A 10 6.00 -7.88 1.87
C LEU A 10 5.21 -9.05 2.48
N GLU A 11 5.86 -10.20 2.69
CA GLU A 11 5.24 -11.42 3.23
C GLU A 11 4.78 -11.26 4.69
N SER A 12 5.39 -10.34 5.44
CA SER A 12 5.04 -10.05 6.84
C SER A 12 3.93 -9.00 7.02
N GLN A 13 3.54 -8.28 5.96
CA GLN A 13 2.55 -7.20 6.05
C GLN A 13 1.18 -7.73 6.50
N ARG A 14 0.53 -6.96 7.37
CA ARG A 14 -0.83 -7.18 7.85
C ARG A 14 -1.57 -5.85 7.90
N PRO A 15 -2.82 -5.76 7.39
CA PRO A 15 -3.56 -6.79 6.65
C PRO A 15 -2.89 -7.18 5.32
N GLU A 16 -3.28 -8.31 4.74
CA GLU A 16 -2.76 -8.80 3.45
C GLU A 16 -3.17 -7.90 2.28
N LEU A 17 -4.35 -7.30 2.36
CA LEU A 17 -4.90 -6.40 1.34
C LEU A 17 -4.43 -4.98 1.59
N LEU A 18 -4.11 -4.24 0.51
CA LEU A 18 -3.70 -2.85 0.61
C LEU A 18 -4.89 -1.98 1.08
N PRO A 19 -4.81 -1.33 2.26
CA PRO A 19 -5.86 -0.42 2.68
C PRO A 19 -5.85 0.85 1.81
N LEU A 20 -7.00 1.18 1.25
CA LEU A 20 -7.23 2.42 0.51
C LEU A 20 -7.77 3.55 1.40
N ASP A 21 -8.19 3.24 2.63
CA ASP A 21 -8.40 4.23 3.66
C ASP A 21 -7.05 4.71 4.23
N LEU A 22 -6.72 5.98 3.97
CA LEU A 22 -5.48 6.60 4.43
C LEU A 22 -5.44 6.83 5.95
N GLN A 23 -6.54 6.61 6.67
CA GLN A 23 -6.55 6.63 8.14
C GLN A 23 -6.20 5.27 8.76
N ALA A 24 -6.13 4.20 7.96
CA ALA A 24 -5.75 2.87 8.43
C ALA A 24 -4.25 2.74 8.75
N GLU A 25 -3.42 3.65 8.24
CA GLU A 25 -1.97 3.64 8.41
C GLU A 25 -1.44 5.02 8.82
N LEU A 26 -0.31 5.05 9.53
CA LEU A 26 0.45 6.28 9.79
C LEU A 26 1.24 6.66 8.53
N HIS A 27 1.24 7.94 8.16
CA HIS A 27 1.97 8.45 7.01
C HIS A 27 2.93 9.58 7.39
N LEU A 28 4.12 9.55 6.80
CA LEU A 28 5.13 10.60 6.87
C LEU A 28 5.18 11.42 5.58
N ARG A 29 5.93 12.53 5.60
CA ARG A 29 6.08 13.41 4.43
C ARG A 29 6.71 12.71 3.22
N SER A 30 7.51 11.68 3.44
CA SER A 30 8.13 10.85 2.39
C SER A 30 7.11 10.02 1.61
N ASP A 31 5.94 9.75 2.17
CA ASP A 31 5.02 8.73 1.66
C ASP A 31 4.06 9.29 0.60
N ARG A 32 4.29 10.52 0.14
CA ARG A 32 3.45 11.23 -0.83
C ARG A 32 3.15 10.41 -2.08
N THR A 33 4.14 9.67 -2.59
CA THR A 33 3.97 8.80 -3.76
C THR A 33 3.03 7.64 -3.48
N ALA A 34 3.17 6.99 -2.31
CA ALA A 34 2.28 5.89 -1.90
C ALA A 34 0.85 6.38 -1.65
N ILE A 35 0.68 7.56 -1.05
CA ILE A 35 -0.62 8.21 -0.86
C ILE A 35 -1.29 8.50 -2.22
N ALA A 36 -0.54 9.08 -3.15
CA ALA A 36 -1.05 9.38 -4.50
C ALA A 36 -1.49 8.09 -5.22
N TYR A 37 -0.69 7.02 -5.10
CA TYR A 37 -1.01 5.72 -5.67
C TYR A 37 -2.31 5.14 -5.10
N ARG A 38 -2.49 5.14 -3.78
CA ARG A 38 -3.73 4.67 -3.13
C ARG A 38 -4.96 5.47 -3.57
N ARG A 39 -4.85 6.81 -3.67
CA ARG A 39 -5.93 7.66 -4.18
C ARG A 39 -6.29 7.33 -5.62
N TRP A 40 -5.29 7.08 -6.46
CA TRP A 40 -5.50 6.72 -7.85
C TRP A 40 -6.20 5.35 -7.99
N LEU A 41 -5.77 4.34 -7.22
CA LEU A 41 -6.46 3.04 -7.17
C LEU A 41 -7.93 3.17 -6.77
N ARG A 42 -8.21 4.02 -5.77
CA ARG A 42 -9.58 4.30 -5.34
C ARG A 42 -10.41 4.98 -6.45
N GLN A 43 -9.83 5.92 -7.19
CA GLN A 43 -10.49 6.57 -8.32
C GLN A 43 -10.78 5.62 -9.48
N LEU A 44 -9.88 4.69 -9.75
CA LEU A 44 -10.06 3.62 -10.73
C LEU A 44 -11.09 2.56 -10.29
N GLY A 45 -11.51 2.57 -9.02
CA GLY A 45 -12.45 1.60 -8.47
C GLY A 45 -11.85 0.20 -8.35
N VAL A 46 -10.53 0.09 -8.13
CA VAL A 46 -9.85 -1.20 -7.96
C VAL A 46 -10.35 -1.89 -6.69
N ARG A 47 -10.78 -3.15 -6.82
CA ARG A 47 -11.29 -3.97 -5.70
C ARG A 47 -10.48 -5.24 -5.44
N THR A 48 -9.68 -5.67 -6.40
CA THR A 48 -8.85 -6.87 -6.28
C THR A 48 -7.53 -6.51 -5.62
N GLY A 49 -7.19 -7.17 -4.51
CA GLY A 49 -5.94 -6.94 -3.79
C GLY A 49 -5.89 -5.63 -2.97
N ALA A 50 -7.01 -4.92 -2.87
CA ALA A 50 -7.15 -3.67 -2.12
C ALA A 50 -8.47 -3.67 -1.35
N ALA A 51 -8.47 -3.06 -0.17
CA ALA A 51 -9.61 -2.99 0.75
C ALA A 51 -9.92 -1.55 1.16
#